data_AF-A0A950K5A5-F1
#
_entry.id   AF-A0A950K5A5-F1
#
_cell.length_a   1.000
_cell.length_b   1.000
_cell.length_c   1.000
_cell.angle_alpha   90.00
_cell.angle_beta   90.00
_cell.angle_gamma   90.00
#
_symmetry.space_group_name_H-M   'P 1'
#
loop_
_entity.id
_entity.type
_entity.pdbx_description
1 polymer ?
#
loop_
_entity_poly.entity_id
_entity_poly.type
_entity_poly.pdbx_seq_one_letter_code
_entity_poly.pdbx_strand_id
1 'polypeptide(L)' 'RPKDPIAFYNLACSYSHLENLDAAFDALHRAFDLGYRDYRHLLRDPDLENVRRDRRFKRLLDKKWGKRQP' A
#
# COMPACT_ATOMS: atom_id res chain seq x y z
N ARG A 1 5.37 -16.40 5.35
CA ARG A 1 5.75 -17.03 4.05
C ARG A 1 6.26 -15.92 3.12
N PRO A 2 7.25 -16.11 2.24
CA PRO A 2 7.87 -15.04 1.44
C PRO A 2 6.96 -14.38 0.38
N LYS A 3 5.68 -14.78 0.31
CA LYS A 3 4.66 -14.28 -0.62
C LYS A 3 3.38 -13.87 0.13
N ASP A 4 3.50 -13.49 1.39
CA ASP A 4 2.37 -13.07 2.20
C ASP A 4 2.02 -11.60 1.92
N PRO A 5 0.82 -11.30 1.35
CA PRO A 5 0.42 -9.92 1.08
C PRO A 5 0.38 -9.05 2.33
N ILE A 6 0.05 -9.62 3.50
CA ILE A 6 -0.01 -8.87 4.77
C ILE A 6 1.40 -8.49 5.22
N ALA A 7 2.38 -9.38 5.03
CA ALA A 7 3.76 -9.07 5.39
C ALA A 7 4.32 -7.90 4.56
N PHE A 8 4.03 -7.85 3.25
CA PHE A 8 4.42 -6.72 2.40
C PHE A 8 3.65 -5.44 2.73
N TYR A 9 2.39 -5.54 3.15
CA TYR A 9 1.62 -4.39 3.64
C TYR A 9 2.28 -3.80 4.90
N ASN A 10 2.55 -4.63 5.90
CA ASN A 10 3.21 -4.18 7.14
C ASN A 10 4.64 -3.65 6.88
N LEU A 11 5.34 -4.21 5.88
CA LEU A 11 6.62 -3.68 5.43
C LEU A 11 6.48 -2.27 4.85
N ALA A 12 5.41 -2.01 4.09
CA ALA A 12 5.13 -0.66 3.62
C ALA A 12 4.87 0.31 4.78
N CYS A 13 4.09 -0.09 5.79
CA CYS A 13 3.88 0.69 7.01
C CYS A 13 5.22 1.01 7.71
N SER A 14 6.11 0.01 7.79
CA SER A 14 7.45 0.19 8.40
C SER A 14 8.29 1.21 7.63
N TYR A 15 8.33 1.13 6.29
CA TYR A 15 9.06 2.11 5.47
C TYR A 15 8.43 3.50 5.51
N SER A 16 7.11 3.55 5.60
CA SER A 16 6.34 4.78 5.73
C SER A 16 6.71 5.55 7.01
N HIS A 17 6.85 4.86 8.14
CA HIS A 17 7.37 5.45 9.38
C HIS A 17 8.81 5.95 9.29
N LEU A 18 9.64 5.32 8.46
CA LEU A 18 11.02 5.74 8.20
C LEU A 18 11.12 6.86 7.15
N GLU A 19 9.98 7.41 6.72
CA GLU A 19 9.85 8.40 5.64
C GLU A 19 10.46 7.96 4.30
N ASN A 20 10.70 6.66 4.13
CA ASN A 20 11.19 6.09 2.89
C ASN A 20 10.02 5.73 1.96
N LEU A 21 9.45 6.76 1.34
CA LEU A 21 8.26 6.63 0.51
C LEU A 21 8.48 5.71 -0.69
N ASP A 22 9.67 5.71 -1.30
CA ASP A 22 9.98 4.85 -2.45
C ASP A 22 9.85 3.37 -2.07
N ALA A 23 10.50 2.96 -0.97
CA ALA A 23 10.43 1.60 -0.47
C ALA A 23 9.00 1.23 0.01
N ALA A 24 8.28 2.19 0.61
CA ALA A 24 6.88 1.98 1.01
C ALA A 24 5.98 1.70 -0.20
N PHE A 25 6.15 2.43 -1.30
CA PHE A 25 5.40 2.19 -2.53
C PHE A 25 5.73 0.85 -3.18
N ASP A 26 7.00 0.47 -3.22
CA ASP A 26 7.41 -0.84 -3.75
C ASP A 26 6.82 -2.00 -2.94
N ALA A 27 6.81 -1.87 -1.62
CA ALA A 27 6.18 -2.85 -0.73
C ALA A 27 4.65 -2.91 -0.92
N LEU A 28 3.96 -1.76 -1.05
CA LEU A 28 2.52 -1.72 -1.35
C LEU A 28 2.20 -2.34 -2.72
N HIS A 29 2.99 -2.04 -3.73
CA HIS A 29 2.88 -2.66 -5.05
C HIS A 29 2.91 -4.18 -4.93
N ARG A 30 3.86 -4.71 -4.16
CA ARG A 30 4.02 -6.14 -3.94
C ARG A 30 2.87 -6.74 -3.12
N ALA A 31 2.41 -6.05 -2.08
CA ALA A 31 1.24 -6.46 -1.30
C ALA A 31 0.00 -6.61 -2.20
N PHE A 32 -0.23 -5.66 -3.09
CA PHE A 32 -1.36 -5.71 -4.03
C PHE A 32 -1.21 -6.83 -5.07
N ASP A 33 -0.01 -7.04 -5.61
CA ASP A 33 0.27 -8.16 -6.53
C ASP A 33 0.10 -9.54 -5.86
N LEU A 34 0.32 -9.62 -4.55
CA LEU A 34 0.10 -10.83 -3.76
C LEU A 34 -1.33 -10.97 -3.23
N GLY A 35 -2.21 -10.01 -3.52
CA GLY A 35 -3.63 -10.11 -3.24
C GLY A 35 -4.09 -9.50 -1.91
N TYR A 36 -3.34 -8.56 -1.33
CA TYR A 36 -3.88 -7.69 -0.29
C TYR A 36 -5.16 -7.02 -0.80
N ARG A 37 -6.23 -6.98 0.00
CA ARG A 37 -7.56 -6.53 -0.44
C ARG A 37 -8.31 -5.64 0.55
N ASP A 38 -7.77 -5.35 1.73
CA ASP A 38 -8.45 -4.50 2.71
C ASP A 38 -8.29 -3.01 2.37
N TYR A 39 -9.07 -2.59 1.38
CA TYR A 39 -9.10 -1.23 0.86
C TYR A 39 -9.56 -0.22 1.92
N ARG A 40 -10.54 -0.58 2.75
CA ARG A 40 -11.07 0.31 3.79
C ARG A 40 -10.02 0.59 4.85
N HIS A 41 -9.23 -0.41 5.23
CA HIS A 41 -8.10 -0.22 6.14
C HIS A 41 -7.00 0.65 5.50
N LEU A 42 -6.58 0.33 4.28
CA LEU A 42 -5.55 1.08 3.55
C LEU A 42 -5.83 2.60 3.49
N LEU A 43 -7.09 3.00 3.28
CA LEU A 43 -7.46 4.41 3.16
C LEU A 43 -7.38 5.22 4.47
N ARG A 44 -7.36 4.54 5.63
CA ARG A 44 -7.41 5.17 6.96
C ARG A 44 -6.25 4.78 7.85
N ASP A 45 -5.33 3.97 7.36
CA ASP A 45 -4.17 3.52 8.12
C ASP A 45 -3.27 4.72 8.46
N PRO A 46 -3.09 5.04 9.75
CA PRO A 46 -2.22 6.14 10.17
C PRO A 46 -0.75 5.89 9.83
N ASP A 47 -0.33 4.62 9.75
CA ASP A 47 1.07 4.29 9.44
C ASP A 47 1.41 4.68 8.00
N LEU A 48 0.41 4.75 7.12
CA LEU A 48 0.53 5.16 5.73
C LEU A 48 0.10 6.62 5.48
N GLU A 49 0.00 7.48 6.50
CA GLU A 49 -0.46 8.87 6.36
C GLU A 49 0.35 9.68 5.34
N ASN A 50 1.68 9.63 5.37
CA ASN A 50 2.55 10.31 4.41
C ASN A 50 2.46 9.70 3.00
N VAL A 51 2.35 8.37 2.89
CA VAL A 51 2.10 7.66 1.62
C VAL A 51 0.77 8.10 1.01
N ARG A 52 -0.31 8.17 1.81
CA ARG A 52 -1.64 8.60 1.36
C ARG A 52 -1.68 10.04 0.85
N ARG A 53 -0.84 10.92 1.41
CA ARG A 53 -0.71 12.33 0.97
C ARG A 53 0.09 12.48 -0.34
N ASP A 54 0.89 11.49 -0.72
CA ASP A 54 1.65 11.50 -1.97
C ASP A 54 0.75 11.22 -3.18
N ARG A 55 0.92 12.01 -4.26
CA ARG A 55 0.16 11.86 -5.51
C ARG A 55 0.31 10.47 -6.16
N ARG A 56 1.40 9.74 -5.87
CA ARG A 56 1.63 8.35 -6.29
C ARG A 56 0.59 7.40 -5.75
N PHE A 57 0.06 7.64 -4.56
CA PHE A 57 -0.94 6.76 -3.94
C PHE A 57 -2.22 6.68 -4.77
N LYS A 58 -2.75 7.82 -5.21
CA LYS A 58 -3.91 7.84 -6.12
C LYS A 58 -3.63 7.06 -7.40
N ARG A 59 -2.47 7.26 -8.04
CA ARG A 59 -2.08 6.54 -9.26
C ARG A 59 -1.97 5.03 -9.02
N LEU A 60 -1.45 4.63 -7.87
CA LEU A 60 -1.34 3.23 -7.48
C LEU A 60 -2.72 2.59 -7.34
N LEU A 61 -3.65 3.26 -6.65
CA LEU A 61 -5.03 2.81 -6.51
C LEU A 61 -5.74 2.71 -7.87
N ASP A 62 -5.62 3.73 -8.72
CA ASP A 62 -6.21 3.71 -10.05
C ASP A 62 -5.71 2.51 -10.88
N LYS A 63 -4.40 2.21 -10.81
CA LYS A 63 -3.78 1.10 -11.55
C LYS A 63 -4.17 -0.28 -11.01
N LYS A 64 -4.22 -0.44 -9.68
CA LYS A 64 -4.43 -1.76 -9.04
C LYS A 64 -5.90 -2.04 -8.73
N TRP A 65 -6.74 -0.99 -8.69
CA TRP A 65 -8.12 -1.05 -8.21
C TRP A 65 -9.16 -0.35 -9.09
N GLY A 66 -8.77 0.44 -10.11
CA GLY A 66 -9.63 1.33 -10.88
C GLY A 66 -10.79 0.72 -11.71
N LYS A 67 -11.06 -0.59 -11.58
CA LYS A 67 -12.24 -1.26 -12.16
C LYS A 67 -12.91 -2.25 -11.21
N ARG A 68 -12.47 -2.32 -9.96
CA ARG A 68 -12.87 -3.35 -8.97
C ARG A 68 -13.27 -2.69 -7.67
N GLN A 69 -14.32 -1.90 -7.68
CA GLN A 69 -15.08 -1.63 -6.46
C GLN A 69 -16.57 -1.71 -6.80
N PRO A 70 -17.40 -2.29 -5.92
CA PRO A 70 -18.83 -1.99 -5.85
C PRO A 70 -19.08 -0.55 -5.38
#